data_AF-A0A517T1Z0-F1
#
_entry.id   AF-A0A517T1Z0-F1
#
_cell.length_a   1.000
_cell.length_b   1.000
_cell.length_c   1.000
_cell.angle_alpha   90.00
_cell.angle_beta   90.00
_cell.angle_gamma   90.00
#
_symmetry.space_group_name_H-M   'P 1'
#
loop_
_entity.id
_entity.type
_entity.pdbx_description
1 polymer ?
#
loop_
_entity_poly.entity_id
_entity_poly.type
_entity_poly.pdbx_seq_one_letter_code
_entity_poly.pdbx_strand_id
1 'polypeptide(L)'
;MNLTSLLETITNRQRQRRITKWSDYRRLVASICDGKEPDADKIATVLADNERTLDELRHDAELLARRRSLRDEYDAIAPLESEAAKLAKQIDTAEQTLEALTAKHEAEMSPLYIRRTEINTIRKRASQARMELRNTCEDRELVAEYDSVVEELSAADHTRASLAEEMDKRESWARQDREKAKATPFTNEANRYKEQAETHEAILADLRAKYEPAENTVSVLQERLSEIEDRLLEP
;
A
#
# COMPACT_ATOMS: atom_id res chain seq x y z
N MET A 1 35.09 -17.86 -78.91
CA MET A 1 34.00 -18.08 -77.92
C MET A 1 33.63 -19.54 -77.96
N ASN A 2 33.65 -20.23 -76.82
CA ASN A 2 33.36 -21.66 -76.74
C ASN A 2 31.85 -21.85 -76.51
N LEU A 3 31.24 -22.87 -77.12
CA LEU A 3 29.80 -23.16 -76.99
C LEU A 3 29.35 -23.26 -75.51
N THR A 4 30.23 -23.71 -74.63
CA THR A 4 30.03 -23.78 -73.18
C THR A 4 29.89 -22.41 -72.51
N SER A 5 30.68 -21.40 -72.91
CA SER A 5 30.60 -20.05 -72.33
C SER A 5 29.32 -19.31 -72.75
N LEU A 6 28.80 -19.59 -73.95
CA LEU A 6 27.52 -19.05 -74.41
C LEU A 6 26.34 -19.66 -73.65
N LEU A 7 26.35 -20.99 -73.45
CA LEU A 7 25.31 -21.67 -72.66
C LEU A 7 25.29 -21.18 -71.21
N GLU A 8 26.46 -21.00 -70.59
CA GLU A 8 26.57 -20.47 -69.23
C GLU A 8 26.10 -19.01 -69.11
N THR A 9 26.36 -18.18 -70.14
CA THR A 9 25.84 -16.81 -70.19
C THR A 9 24.32 -16.79 -70.33
N ILE A 10 23.75 -17.69 -71.13
CA ILE A 10 22.30 -17.81 -71.35
C ILE A 10 21.62 -18.31 -70.07
N THR A 11 22.15 -19.33 -69.39
CA THR A 11 21.57 -19.86 -68.15
C THR A 11 21.65 -18.86 -67.01
N ASN A 12 22.76 -18.14 -66.85
CA ASN A 12 22.89 -17.06 -65.87
C ASN A 12 21.91 -15.91 -66.15
N ARG A 13 21.72 -15.54 -67.42
CA ARG A 13 20.76 -14.52 -67.81
C ARG A 13 19.31 -14.96 -67.55
N GLN A 14 18.98 -16.23 -67.78
CA GLN A 14 17.67 -16.79 -67.45
C GLN A 14 17.43 -16.84 -65.94
N ARG A 15 18.43 -17.25 -65.15
CA ARG A 15 18.36 -17.23 -63.68
C ARG A 15 18.16 -15.81 -63.16
N GLN A 16 18.91 -14.84 -63.69
CA GLN A 16 18.77 -13.44 -63.32
C GLN A 16 17.37 -12.91 -63.65
N ARG A 17 16.84 -13.22 -64.84
CA ARG A 17 15.46 -12.86 -65.21
C ARG A 17 14.42 -13.43 -64.26
N ARG A 18 14.56 -14.70 -63.86
CA ARG A 18 13.66 -15.32 -62.87
C ARG A 18 13.75 -14.64 -61.50
N ILE A 19 14.95 -14.32 -61.04
CA ILE A 19 15.16 -13.58 -59.77
C ILE A 19 14.52 -12.20 -59.86
N THR A 20 14.71 -11.47 -60.95
CA THR A 20 14.14 -10.14 -61.17
C THR A 20 12.60 -10.20 -61.18
N LYS A 21 12.00 -11.09 -61.98
CA LYS A 21 10.55 -11.29 -62.04
C LYS A 21 9.94 -11.56 -60.67
N TRP A 22 10.57 -12.45 -59.90
CA TRP A 22 10.12 -12.79 -58.56
C TRP A 22 10.31 -11.64 -57.57
N SER A 23 11.40 -10.86 -57.71
CA SER A 23 11.62 -9.66 -56.89
C SER A 23 10.58 -8.57 -57.18
N ASP A 24 10.16 -8.42 -58.44
CA ASP A 24 9.15 -7.46 -58.85
C ASP A 24 7.76 -7.87 -58.32
N TYR A 25 7.44 -9.17 -58.34
CA TYR A 25 6.25 -9.70 -57.67
C TYR A 25 6.25 -9.42 -56.16
N ARG A 26 7.36 -9.70 -55.46
CA ARG A 26 7.47 -9.41 -54.01
C ARG A 26 7.34 -7.92 -53.69
N ARG A 27 7.90 -7.05 -54.54
CA ARG A 27 7.75 -5.59 -54.41
C ARG A 27 6.30 -5.16 -54.64
N LEU A 28 5.60 -5.79 -55.58
CA LEU A 28 4.18 -5.53 -55.80
C LEU A 28 3.35 -5.93 -54.57
N VAL A 29 3.56 -7.13 -54.03
CA VAL A 29 2.93 -7.61 -52.78
C VAL A 29 3.20 -6.66 -51.62
N ALA A 30 4.46 -6.23 -51.44
CA ALA A 30 4.83 -5.27 -50.40
C ALA A 30 4.15 -3.90 -50.60
N SER A 31 4.09 -3.41 -51.84
CA SER A 31 3.43 -2.14 -52.18
C SER A 31 1.94 -2.17 -51.87
N ILE A 32 1.25 -3.27 -52.18
CA ILE A 32 -0.17 -3.47 -51.86
C ILE A 32 -0.37 -3.57 -50.35
N CYS A 33 0.51 -4.31 -49.66
CA CYS A 33 0.50 -4.41 -48.20
C CYS A 33 0.74 -3.05 -47.51
N ASP A 34 1.51 -2.15 -48.12
CA ASP A 34 1.73 -0.78 -47.65
C ASP A 34 0.54 0.16 -47.96
N GLY A 35 -0.56 -0.36 -48.51
CA GLY A 35 -1.75 0.43 -48.88
C GLY A 35 -1.59 1.27 -50.14
N LYS A 36 -0.56 1.01 -50.97
CA LYS A 36 -0.39 1.70 -52.25
C LYS A 36 -1.20 1.00 -53.32
N GLU A 37 -1.76 1.76 -54.25
CA GLU A 37 -2.47 1.26 -55.44
C GLU A 37 -1.53 1.26 -56.65
N PRO A 38 -0.87 0.12 -56.97
CA PRO A 38 -0.07 0.01 -58.18
C PRO A 38 -0.96 0.03 -59.42
N ASP A 39 -0.41 0.61 -60.50
CA ASP A 39 -1.06 0.71 -61.80
C ASP A 39 -1.51 -0.66 -62.36
N ALA A 40 -2.68 -0.70 -63.00
CA ALA A 40 -3.34 -1.92 -63.47
C ALA A 40 -2.51 -2.65 -64.53
N ASP A 41 -1.88 -1.90 -65.45
CA ASP A 41 -1.01 -2.45 -66.48
C ASP A 41 0.24 -3.10 -65.88
N LYS A 42 0.76 -2.50 -64.80
CA LYS A 42 1.90 -3.03 -64.05
C LYS A 42 1.53 -4.31 -63.29
N ILE A 43 0.35 -4.37 -62.68
CA ILE A 43 -0.17 -5.59 -62.03
C ILE A 43 -0.29 -6.71 -63.07
N ALA A 44 -0.95 -6.45 -64.19
CA ALA A 44 -1.15 -7.44 -65.26
C ALA A 44 0.18 -7.99 -65.79
N THR A 45 1.15 -7.12 -66.02
CA THR A 45 2.50 -7.50 -66.50
C THR A 45 3.22 -8.39 -65.48
N VAL A 46 3.26 -7.98 -64.21
CA VAL A 46 3.99 -8.72 -63.16
C VAL A 46 3.34 -10.06 -62.85
N LEU A 47 2.01 -10.16 -62.90
CA LEU A 47 1.28 -11.42 -62.73
C LEU A 47 1.52 -12.39 -63.89
N ALA A 48 1.41 -11.91 -65.14
CA ALA A 48 1.69 -12.71 -66.32
C ALA A 48 3.14 -13.21 -66.34
N ASP A 49 4.09 -12.37 -65.95
CA ASP A 49 5.51 -12.71 -65.91
C ASP A 49 5.89 -13.78 -64.89
N ASN A 50 5.06 -13.94 -63.84
CA ASN A 50 5.26 -14.89 -62.73
C ASN A 50 4.23 -16.03 -62.71
N GLU A 51 3.35 -16.12 -63.72
CA GLU A 51 2.29 -17.12 -63.81
C GLU A 51 1.37 -17.13 -62.56
N ARG A 52 1.01 -15.93 -62.07
CA ARG A 52 0.18 -15.74 -60.87
C ARG A 52 -1.20 -15.17 -61.18
N THR A 53 -2.14 -15.46 -60.30
CA THR A 53 -3.50 -14.93 -60.34
C THR A 53 -3.68 -13.73 -59.40
N LEU A 54 -4.75 -12.95 -59.61
CA LEU A 54 -5.13 -11.86 -58.71
C LEU A 54 -5.49 -12.37 -57.30
N ASP A 55 -6.11 -13.54 -57.18
CA ASP A 55 -6.45 -14.14 -55.88
C ASP A 55 -5.19 -14.54 -55.09
N GLU A 56 -4.18 -15.08 -55.77
CA GLU A 56 -2.88 -15.38 -55.16
C GLU A 56 -2.16 -14.10 -54.71
N LEU A 57 -2.23 -13.02 -55.52
CA LEU A 57 -1.67 -11.72 -55.16
C LEU A 57 -2.33 -11.15 -53.90
N ARG A 58 -3.67 -11.22 -53.80
CA ARG A 58 -4.42 -10.80 -52.61
C ARG A 58 -4.00 -11.63 -51.40
N HIS A 59 -3.95 -12.96 -51.55
CA HIS A 59 -3.56 -13.86 -50.48
C HIS A 59 -2.14 -13.58 -49.97
N ASP A 60 -1.19 -13.37 -50.87
CA ASP A 60 0.21 -13.09 -50.51
C ASP A 60 0.35 -11.72 -49.83
N ALA A 61 -0.44 -10.72 -50.21
CA ALA A 61 -0.49 -9.41 -49.54
C ALA A 61 -1.06 -9.51 -48.12
N GLU A 62 -2.17 -10.24 -47.93
CA GLU A 62 -2.76 -10.53 -46.62
C GLU A 62 -1.78 -11.31 -45.73
N LEU A 63 -1.10 -12.31 -46.30
CA LEU A 63 -0.09 -13.09 -45.59
C LEU A 63 1.09 -12.23 -45.15
N LEU A 64 1.55 -11.30 -46.00
CA LEU A 64 2.63 -10.37 -45.64
C LEU A 64 2.20 -9.41 -44.52
N ALA A 65 0.98 -8.88 -44.57
CA ALA A 65 0.42 -8.04 -43.53
C ALA A 65 0.38 -8.78 -42.18
N ARG A 66 -0.15 -10.02 -42.17
CA ARG A 66 -0.16 -10.88 -40.97
C ARG A 66 1.25 -11.14 -40.44
N ARG A 67 2.22 -11.41 -41.32
CA ARG A 67 3.62 -11.66 -40.92
C ARG A 67 4.28 -10.43 -40.31
N ARG A 68 3.98 -9.22 -40.81
CA ARG A 68 4.48 -7.98 -40.22
C ARG A 68 3.90 -7.75 -38.83
N SER A 69 2.59 -7.92 -38.66
CA SER A 69 1.94 -7.86 -37.33
C SER A 69 2.58 -8.83 -36.34
N LEU A 70 2.79 -10.10 -36.74
CA LEU A 70 3.45 -11.09 -35.89
C LEU A 70 4.92 -10.72 -35.59
N ARG A 71 5.60 -10.03 -36.51
CA ARG A 71 6.96 -9.57 -36.28
C ARG A 71 7.00 -8.45 -35.26
N ASP A 72 6.06 -7.51 -35.33
CA ASP A 72 5.93 -6.42 -34.36
C ASP A 72 5.66 -6.96 -32.95
N GLU A 73 4.76 -7.95 -32.82
CA GLU A 73 4.51 -8.67 -31.56
C GLU A 73 5.76 -9.39 -31.04
N TYR A 74 6.50 -10.06 -31.93
CA TYR A 74 7.74 -10.75 -31.57
C TYR A 74 8.83 -9.78 -31.10
N ASP A 75 9.00 -8.66 -31.81
CA ASP A 75 10.00 -7.64 -31.48
C ASP A 75 9.67 -6.92 -30.16
N ALA A 76 8.39 -6.91 -29.75
CA ALA A 76 7.97 -6.38 -28.45
C ALA A 76 8.35 -7.29 -27.25
N ILE A 77 8.72 -8.56 -27.46
CA ILE A 77 9.07 -9.48 -26.37
C ILE A 77 10.34 -9.03 -25.64
N ALA A 78 11.40 -8.70 -26.37
CA ALA A 78 12.70 -8.37 -25.78
C ALA A 78 12.67 -7.20 -24.77
N PRO A 79 12.02 -6.05 -25.04
CA PRO A 79 11.91 -4.99 -24.04
C PRO A 79 11.06 -5.41 -22.83
N LEU A 80 9.99 -6.19 -23.03
CA LEU A 80 9.15 -6.70 -21.93
C LEU A 80 9.89 -7.69 -21.03
N GLU A 81 10.72 -8.57 -21.58
CA GLU A 81 11.56 -9.49 -20.79
C GLU A 81 12.58 -8.72 -19.94
N SER A 82 13.18 -7.65 -20.51
CA SER A 82 14.08 -6.76 -19.78
C SER A 82 13.37 -6.02 -18.64
N GLU A 83 12.15 -5.56 -18.87
CA GLU A 83 11.32 -4.94 -17.84
C GLU A 83 10.92 -5.94 -16.75
N ALA A 84 10.46 -7.14 -17.14
CA ALA A 84 10.12 -8.21 -16.20
C ALA A 84 11.31 -8.59 -15.29
N ALA A 85 12.52 -8.67 -15.85
CA ALA A 85 13.73 -8.94 -15.07
C ALA A 85 14.08 -7.80 -14.09
N LYS A 86 13.81 -6.54 -14.45
CA LYS A 86 13.99 -5.39 -13.54
C LYS A 86 12.97 -5.41 -12.42
N LEU A 87 11.70 -5.67 -12.76
CA LEU A 87 10.62 -5.77 -11.78
C LEU A 87 10.87 -6.91 -10.79
N ALA A 88 11.30 -8.08 -11.27
CA ALA A 88 11.66 -9.21 -10.40
C ALA A 88 12.73 -8.81 -9.36
N LYS A 89 13.79 -8.13 -9.79
CA LYS A 89 14.84 -7.64 -8.86
C LYS A 89 14.32 -6.62 -7.84
N GLN A 90 13.40 -5.74 -8.26
CA GLN A 90 12.79 -4.77 -7.35
C GLN A 90 11.90 -5.46 -6.32
N ILE A 91 11.15 -6.48 -6.73
CA ILE A 91 10.33 -7.31 -5.84
C ILE A 91 11.23 -8.03 -4.83
N ASP A 92 12.27 -8.74 -5.28
CA ASP A 92 13.19 -9.46 -4.41
C ASP A 92 13.84 -8.53 -3.37
N THR A 93 14.23 -7.32 -3.78
CA THR A 93 14.83 -6.31 -2.88
C THR A 93 13.82 -5.81 -1.86
N ALA A 94 12.57 -5.57 -2.28
CA ALA A 94 11.50 -5.13 -1.38
C ALA A 94 11.14 -6.22 -0.36
N GLU A 95 11.07 -7.48 -0.79
CA GLU A 95 10.82 -8.63 0.09
C GLU A 95 11.91 -8.81 1.14
N GLN A 96 13.19 -8.74 0.74
CA GLN A 96 14.32 -8.79 1.69
C GLN A 96 14.28 -7.63 2.69
N THR A 97 13.89 -6.44 2.24
CA THR A 97 13.75 -5.27 3.12
C THR A 97 12.62 -5.48 4.13
N LEU A 98 11.48 -6.02 3.68
CA LEU A 98 10.35 -6.33 4.55
C LEU A 98 10.72 -7.39 5.59
N GLU A 99 11.39 -8.46 5.18
CA GLU A 99 11.85 -9.53 6.08
C GLU A 99 12.79 -8.96 7.16
N ALA A 100 13.76 -8.12 6.78
CA ALA A 100 14.67 -7.47 7.72
C ALA A 100 13.93 -6.54 8.70
N LEU A 101 12.94 -5.78 8.22
CA LEU A 101 12.12 -4.91 9.08
C LEU A 101 11.25 -5.72 10.04
N THR A 102 10.67 -6.83 9.61
CA THR A 102 9.89 -7.73 10.46
C THR A 102 10.78 -8.35 11.53
N ALA A 103 11.96 -8.86 11.17
CA ALA A 103 12.92 -9.43 12.12
C ALA A 103 13.36 -8.38 13.15
N LYS A 104 13.62 -7.13 12.72
CA LYS A 104 13.95 -6.03 13.61
C LYS A 104 12.80 -5.69 14.56
N HIS A 105 11.58 -5.60 14.04
CA HIS A 105 10.38 -5.36 14.85
C HIS A 105 10.18 -6.46 15.89
N GLU A 106 10.31 -7.73 15.51
CA GLU A 106 10.21 -8.85 16.44
C GLU A 106 11.29 -8.79 17.53
N ALA A 107 12.54 -8.50 17.15
CA ALA A 107 13.65 -8.35 18.10
C ALA A 107 13.43 -7.19 19.09
N GLU A 108 12.87 -6.07 18.64
CA GLU A 108 12.56 -4.91 19.48
C GLU A 108 11.33 -5.15 20.38
N MET A 109 10.29 -5.82 19.85
CA MET A 109 9.02 -5.99 20.55
C MET A 109 8.99 -7.20 21.50
N SER A 110 9.69 -8.28 21.18
CA SER A 110 9.76 -9.48 22.02
C SER A 110 10.11 -9.20 23.50
N PRO A 111 11.18 -8.45 23.83
CA PRO A 111 11.49 -8.15 25.23
C PRO A 111 10.40 -7.31 25.92
N LEU A 112 9.71 -6.44 25.18
CA LEU A 112 8.59 -5.66 25.73
C LEU A 112 7.40 -6.56 26.07
N TYR A 113 7.07 -7.54 25.22
CA TYR A 113 6.03 -8.51 25.52
C TYR A 113 6.38 -9.38 26.71
N ILE A 114 7.62 -9.89 26.78
CA ILE A 114 8.10 -10.65 27.93
C ILE A 114 7.94 -9.81 29.20
N ARG A 115 8.46 -8.58 29.20
CA ARG A 115 8.37 -7.70 30.37
C ARG A 115 6.92 -7.40 30.77
N ARG A 116 6.02 -7.21 29.80
CA ARG A 116 4.59 -7.03 30.05
C ARG A 116 3.98 -8.25 30.74
N THR A 117 4.33 -9.47 30.32
CA THR A 117 3.83 -10.70 30.95
C THR A 117 4.36 -10.88 32.38
N GLU A 118 5.61 -10.52 32.63
CA GLU A 118 6.19 -10.51 33.98
C GLU A 118 5.44 -9.54 34.89
N ILE A 119 5.25 -8.29 34.43
CA ILE A 119 4.51 -7.27 35.18
C ILE A 119 3.09 -7.76 35.50
N ASN A 120 2.38 -8.35 34.54
CA ASN A 120 1.04 -8.88 34.77
C ASN A 120 1.03 -10.01 35.81
N THR A 121 2.04 -10.88 35.79
CA THR A 121 2.20 -11.95 36.77
C THR A 121 2.44 -11.39 38.17
N ILE A 122 3.33 -10.39 38.30
CA ILE A 122 3.61 -9.70 39.56
C ILE A 122 2.34 -9.01 40.08
N ARG A 123 1.60 -8.30 39.21
CA ARG A 123 0.34 -7.64 39.57
C ARG A 123 -0.68 -8.65 40.10
N LYS A 124 -0.85 -9.80 39.43
CA LYS A 124 -1.76 -10.85 39.89
C LYS A 124 -1.38 -11.37 41.28
N ARG A 125 -0.09 -11.62 41.54
CA ARG A 125 0.41 -12.05 42.85
C ARG A 125 0.19 -10.98 43.92
N ALA A 126 0.47 -9.71 43.62
CA ALA A 126 0.24 -8.60 44.54
C ALA A 126 -1.25 -8.45 44.88
N SER A 127 -2.15 -8.54 43.91
CA SER A 127 -3.60 -8.52 44.16
C SER A 127 -4.05 -9.69 45.05
N GLN A 128 -3.50 -10.88 44.83
CA GLN A 128 -3.79 -12.02 45.70
C GLN A 128 -3.27 -11.79 47.13
N ALA A 129 -2.04 -11.29 47.30
CA ALA A 129 -1.47 -10.97 48.60
C ALA A 129 -2.30 -9.91 49.36
N ARG A 130 -2.75 -8.85 48.67
CA ARG A 130 -3.66 -7.83 49.24
C ARG A 130 -4.97 -8.45 49.71
N MET A 131 -5.55 -9.35 48.91
CA MET A 131 -6.76 -10.07 49.28
C MET A 131 -6.54 -10.97 50.50
N GLU A 132 -5.40 -11.66 50.58
CA GLU A 132 -5.03 -12.50 51.73
C GLU A 132 -4.87 -11.65 52.99
N LEU A 133 -4.10 -10.56 52.95
CA LEU A 133 -3.93 -9.62 54.07
C LEU A 133 -5.28 -9.10 54.58
N ARG A 134 -6.16 -8.66 53.67
CA ARG A 134 -7.51 -8.21 54.02
C ARG A 134 -8.34 -9.31 54.67
N ASN A 135 -8.26 -10.54 54.16
CA ASN A 135 -9.05 -11.66 54.68
C ASN A 135 -8.56 -12.14 56.05
N THR A 136 -7.26 -12.02 56.32
CA THR A 136 -6.65 -12.42 57.60
C THR A 136 -6.62 -11.31 58.65
N CYS A 137 -6.89 -10.06 58.27
CA CYS A 137 -6.95 -8.94 59.20
C CYS A 137 -8.12 -9.10 60.19
N GLU A 138 -7.81 -9.03 61.48
CA GLU A 138 -8.81 -9.13 62.56
C GLU A 138 -9.57 -7.80 62.77
N ASP A 139 -8.92 -6.66 62.49
CA ASP A 139 -9.53 -5.33 62.56
C ASP A 139 -10.52 -5.10 61.42
N ARG A 140 -11.81 -5.30 61.72
CA ARG A 140 -12.91 -5.13 60.76
C ARG A 140 -13.15 -3.67 60.38
N GLU A 141 -12.80 -2.72 61.24
CA GLU A 141 -12.94 -1.29 60.92
C GLU A 141 -11.89 -0.88 59.89
N LEU A 142 -10.65 -1.35 60.04
CA LEU A 142 -9.58 -1.14 59.07
C LEU A 142 -9.91 -1.75 57.70
N VAL A 143 -10.48 -2.96 57.68
CA VAL A 143 -10.92 -3.60 56.43
C VAL A 143 -12.06 -2.81 55.76
N ALA A 144 -13.01 -2.31 56.53
CA ALA A 144 -14.09 -1.47 56.00
C ALA A 144 -13.57 -0.13 55.46
N GLU A 145 -12.59 0.49 56.14
CA GLU A 145 -11.91 1.70 55.69
C GLU A 145 -11.20 1.45 54.35
N TYR A 146 -10.44 0.35 54.25
CA TYR A 146 -9.79 -0.07 53.01
C TYR A 146 -10.79 -0.21 51.86
N ASP A 147 -11.89 -0.93 52.07
CA ASP A 147 -12.91 -1.16 51.02
C ASP A 147 -13.54 0.16 50.56
N SER A 148 -13.88 1.06 51.48
CA SER A 148 -14.40 2.39 51.17
C SER A 148 -13.43 3.21 50.32
N VAL A 149 -12.15 3.24 50.71
CA VAL A 149 -11.13 4.00 49.97
C VAL A 149 -10.89 3.39 48.58
N VAL A 150 -10.94 2.07 48.43
CA VAL A 150 -10.83 1.41 47.12
C VAL A 150 -12.01 1.74 46.21
N GLU A 151 -13.24 1.75 46.74
CA GLU A 151 -14.43 2.13 45.98
C GLU A 151 -14.38 3.60 45.56
N GLU A 152 -14.03 4.50 46.46
CA GLU A 152 -13.84 5.93 46.19
C GLU A 152 -12.75 6.17 45.13
N LEU A 153 -11.62 5.48 45.26
CA LEU A 153 -10.52 5.57 44.30
C LEU A 153 -10.95 5.09 42.92
N SER A 154 -11.69 3.98 42.83
CA SER A 154 -12.21 3.48 41.56
C SER A 154 -13.19 4.47 40.90
N ALA A 155 -14.03 5.15 41.69
CA ALA A 155 -14.96 6.15 41.18
C ALA A 155 -14.22 7.43 40.71
N ALA A 156 -13.21 7.87 41.46
CA ALA A 156 -12.37 9.01 41.10
C ALA A 156 -11.56 8.71 39.83
N ASP A 157 -10.97 7.52 39.71
CA ASP A 157 -10.25 7.09 38.50
C ASP A 157 -11.17 7.03 37.28
N HIS A 158 -12.39 6.51 37.42
CA HIS A 158 -13.36 6.50 36.33
C HIS A 158 -13.71 7.92 35.87
N THR A 159 -13.91 8.84 36.82
CA THR A 159 -14.17 10.26 36.53
C THR A 159 -12.99 10.88 35.78
N ARG A 160 -11.76 10.69 36.29
CA ARG A 160 -10.53 11.18 35.65
C ARG A 160 -10.38 10.64 34.23
N ALA A 161 -10.59 9.34 34.02
CA ALA A 161 -10.49 8.70 32.71
C ALA A 161 -11.53 9.23 31.72
N SER A 162 -12.78 9.42 32.17
CA SER A 162 -13.86 10.00 31.36
C SER A 162 -13.55 11.44 30.93
N LEU A 163 -13.01 12.25 31.84
CA LEU A 163 -12.56 13.61 31.54
C LEU A 163 -11.42 13.61 30.52
N ALA A 164 -10.40 12.76 30.69
CA ALA A 164 -9.30 12.63 29.74
C ALA A 164 -9.77 12.22 28.35
N GLU A 165 -10.65 11.21 28.26
CA GLU A 165 -11.20 10.75 26.98
C GLU A 165 -11.98 11.87 26.26
N GLU A 166 -12.80 12.61 27.00
CA GLU A 166 -13.54 13.73 26.42
C GLU A 166 -12.61 14.87 26.00
N MET A 167 -11.55 15.15 26.76
CA MET A 167 -10.52 16.12 26.37
C MET A 167 -9.85 15.74 25.05
N ASP A 168 -9.44 14.48 24.88
CA ASP A 168 -8.81 13.98 23.65
C ASP A 168 -9.75 14.12 22.44
N LYS A 169 -11.05 13.83 22.62
CA LYS A 169 -12.08 14.02 21.59
C LYS A 169 -12.19 15.49 21.19
N ARG A 170 -12.32 16.40 22.17
CA ARG A 170 -12.46 17.84 21.92
C ARG A 170 -11.22 18.43 21.26
N GLU A 171 -10.03 17.99 21.66
CA GLU A 171 -8.77 18.41 21.03
C GLU A 171 -8.72 17.96 19.56
N SER A 172 -9.10 16.70 19.29
CA SER A 172 -9.15 16.18 17.93
C SER A 172 -10.16 16.93 17.05
N TRP A 173 -11.37 17.23 17.56
CA TRP A 173 -12.37 17.99 16.81
C TRP A 173 -11.94 19.43 16.56
N ALA A 174 -11.40 20.13 17.57
CA ALA A 174 -10.87 21.48 17.40
C ALA A 174 -9.78 21.52 16.30
N ARG A 175 -8.86 20.55 16.31
CA ARG A 175 -7.84 20.42 15.25
C ARG A 175 -8.46 20.19 13.88
N GLN A 176 -9.38 19.24 13.75
CA GLN A 176 -10.05 18.94 12.48
C GLN A 176 -10.81 20.15 11.93
N ASP A 177 -11.51 20.90 12.79
CA ASP A 177 -12.25 22.08 12.36
C ASP A 177 -11.30 23.22 11.94
N ARG A 178 -10.17 23.42 12.63
CA ARG A 178 -9.12 24.35 12.15
C ARG A 178 -8.54 23.93 10.80
N GLU A 179 -8.35 22.64 10.55
CA GLU A 179 -7.88 22.13 9.25
C GLU A 179 -8.93 22.36 8.15
N LYS A 180 -10.20 22.05 8.42
CA LYS A 180 -11.31 22.31 7.48
C LYS A 180 -11.48 23.80 7.18
N ALA A 181 -11.34 24.66 8.20
CA ALA A 181 -11.40 26.11 8.02
C ALA A 181 -10.30 26.63 7.08
N LYS A 182 -9.11 26.01 7.08
CA LYS A 182 -8.00 26.35 6.18
C LYS A 182 -8.20 25.80 4.77
N ALA A 183 -8.87 24.65 4.64
CA ALA A 183 -9.03 23.96 3.37
C ALA A 183 -10.24 24.44 2.54
N THR A 184 -11.29 24.96 3.19
CA THR A 184 -12.48 25.43 2.46
C THR A 184 -12.22 26.77 1.74
N PRO A 185 -12.62 26.90 0.46
CA PRO A 185 -12.50 28.16 -0.27
C PRO A 185 -13.61 29.17 0.10
N PHE A 186 -14.63 28.74 0.84
CA PHE A 186 -15.80 29.56 1.15
C PHE A 186 -15.65 30.25 2.51
N THR A 187 -15.60 31.58 2.53
CA THR A 187 -15.39 32.38 3.74
C THR A 187 -16.41 32.10 4.85
N ASN A 188 -17.68 31.91 4.49
CA ASN A 188 -18.73 31.63 5.47
C ASN A 188 -18.55 30.25 6.14
N GLU A 189 -18.12 29.24 5.37
CA GLU A 189 -17.83 27.92 5.93
C GLU A 189 -16.56 27.96 6.77
N ALA A 190 -15.52 28.68 6.32
CA ALA A 190 -14.30 28.87 7.08
C ALA A 190 -14.58 29.51 8.44
N ASN A 191 -15.45 30.53 8.49
CA ASN A 191 -15.86 31.17 9.73
C ASN A 191 -16.65 30.22 10.64
N ARG A 192 -17.59 29.43 10.08
CA ARG A 192 -18.32 28.42 10.87
C ARG A 192 -17.37 27.42 11.53
N TYR A 193 -16.39 26.89 10.80
CA TYR A 193 -15.41 25.96 11.36
C TYR A 193 -14.50 26.61 12.41
N LYS A 194 -14.15 27.90 12.28
CA LYS A 194 -13.42 28.63 13.31
C LYS A 194 -14.24 28.75 14.61
N GLU A 195 -15.51 29.15 14.52
CA GLU A 195 -16.40 29.25 15.68
C GLU A 195 -16.61 27.88 16.36
N GLN A 196 -16.71 26.80 15.58
CA GLN A 196 -16.78 25.43 16.11
C GLN A 196 -15.49 25.03 16.84
N ALA A 197 -14.33 25.33 16.26
CA ALA A 197 -13.04 25.09 16.91
C ALA A 197 -12.91 25.88 18.22
N GLU A 198 -13.27 27.17 18.24
CA GLU A 198 -13.29 28.01 19.45
C GLU A 198 -14.24 27.43 20.52
N THR A 199 -15.40 26.92 20.11
CA THR A 199 -16.34 26.25 21.03
C THR A 199 -15.71 25.00 21.65
N HIS A 200 -15.04 24.17 20.86
CA HIS A 200 -14.35 22.98 21.35
C HIS A 200 -13.19 23.34 22.29
N GLU A 201 -12.44 24.40 22.00
CA GLU A 201 -11.38 24.92 22.85
C GLU A 201 -11.91 25.42 24.20
N ALA A 202 -13.04 26.13 24.20
CA ALA A 202 -13.68 26.60 25.43
C ALA A 202 -14.16 25.44 26.32
N ILE A 203 -14.77 24.41 25.71
CA ILE A 203 -15.17 23.19 26.44
C ILE A 203 -13.94 22.47 27.00
N LEU A 204 -12.87 22.38 26.21
CA LEU A 204 -11.63 21.74 26.63
C LEU A 204 -10.98 22.47 27.81
N ALA A 205 -11.03 23.81 27.84
CA ALA A 205 -10.59 24.58 29.00
C ALA A 205 -11.39 24.27 30.28
N ASP A 206 -12.71 24.16 30.17
CA ASP A 206 -13.58 23.74 31.30
C ASP A 206 -13.28 22.30 31.76
N LEU A 207 -13.08 21.37 30.82
CA LEU A 207 -12.69 20.00 31.14
C LEU A 207 -11.33 19.92 31.85
N ARG A 208 -10.34 20.70 31.40
CA ARG A 208 -9.03 20.80 32.07
C ARG A 208 -9.16 21.31 33.51
N ALA A 209 -10.00 22.32 33.73
CA ALA A 209 -10.26 22.85 35.07
C ALA A 209 -10.91 21.82 36.01
N LYS A 210 -11.65 20.84 35.47
CA LYS A 210 -12.23 19.72 36.23
C LYS A 210 -11.28 18.55 36.39
N TYR A 211 -10.36 18.37 35.43
CA TYR A 211 -9.40 17.27 35.42
C TYR A 211 -8.39 17.37 36.56
N GLU A 212 -7.82 18.56 36.80
CA GLU A 212 -6.82 18.76 37.86
C GLU A 212 -7.35 18.40 39.27
N PRO A 213 -8.55 18.85 39.70
CA PRO A 213 -9.16 18.36 40.95
C PRO A 213 -9.39 16.85 40.99
N ALA A 214 -9.80 16.22 39.89
CA ALA A 214 -10.01 14.78 39.82
C ALA A 214 -8.67 14.02 39.96
N GLU A 215 -7.61 14.50 39.31
CA GLU A 215 -6.26 13.96 39.43
C GLU A 215 -5.71 14.10 40.87
N ASN A 216 -5.90 15.26 41.49
CA ASN A 216 -5.53 15.46 42.89
C ASN A 216 -6.30 14.53 43.84
N THR A 217 -7.59 14.31 43.60
CA THR A 217 -8.41 13.38 44.38
C THR A 217 -7.88 11.96 44.28
N VAL A 218 -7.52 11.50 43.08
CA VAL A 218 -6.89 10.19 42.86
C VAL A 218 -5.56 10.09 43.64
N SER A 219 -4.71 11.12 43.58
CA SER A 219 -3.44 11.13 44.31
C SER A 219 -3.63 11.00 45.83
N VAL A 220 -4.54 11.78 46.40
CA VAL A 220 -4.83 11.74 47.85
C VAL A 220 -5.40 10.40 48.28
N LEU A 221 -6.31 9.81 47.50
CA LEU A 221 -6.87 8.50 47.79
C LEU A 221 -5.83 7.38 47.65
N GLN A 222 -4.87 7.50 46.72
CA GLN A 222 -3.75 6.57 46.60
C GLN A 222 -2.81 6.63 47.81
N GLU A 223 -2.48 7.83 48.29
CA GLU A 223 -1.68 8.01 49.50
C GLU A 223 -2.38 7.39 50.72
N ARG A 224 -3.67 7.70 50.92
CA ARG A 224 -4.46 7.12 52.00
C ARG A 224 -4.57 5.59 51.90
N LEU A 225 -4.75 5.05 50.69
CA LEU A 225 -4.76 3.60 50.48
C LEU A 225 -3.42 2.97 50.88
N SER A 226 -2.30 3.62 50.56
CA SER A 226 -0.96 3.16 50.96
C SER A 226 -0.80 3.12 52.48
N GLU A 227 -1.26 4.15 53.18
CA GLU A 227 -1.21 4.19 54.65
C GLU A 227 -2.04 3.07 55.30
N ILE A 228 -3.21 2.77 54.73
CA ILE A 228 -4.06 1.66 55.17
C ILE A 228 -3.39 0.31 54.85
N GLU A 229 -2.81 0.16 53.66
CA GLU A 229 -2.07 -1.05 53.26
C GLU A 229 -0.89 -1.33 54.21
N ASP A 230 -0.18 -0.29 54.67
CA ASP A 230 0.89 -0.44 55.66
C ASP A 230 0.36 -0.90 57.03
N ARG A 231 -0.78 -0.33 57.48
CA ARG A 231 -1.45 -0.77 58.73
C ARG A 231 -1.94 -2.21 58.66
N LEU A 232 -2.34 -2.70 57.48
CA LEU A 232 -2.76 -4.10 57.28
C LEU A 232 -1.62 -5.12 57.42
N LEU A 233 -0.36 -4.67 57.45
CA LEU A 233 0.80 -5.54 57.69
C LEU A 233 1.05 -5.83 59.17
N GLU A 234 0.47 -5.01 60.07
CA GLU A 234 0.58 -5.20 61.50
C GLU A 234 -0.40 -6.30 61.96
N PRO A 235 0.07 -7.30 62.74
CA PRO A 235 -0.76 -8.41 63.20
C PRO A 235 -1.79 -8.01 64.26
#